data_AF-A0A2S8P3A0-F1
#
_entry.id   AF-A0A2S8P3A0-F1
#
_cell.length_a   1.000
_cell.length_b   1.000
_cell.length_c   1.000
_cell.angle_alpha   90.00
_cell.angle_beta   90.00
_cell.angle_gamma   90.00
#
_symmetry.space_group_name_H-M   'P 1'
#
loop_
_entity.id
_entity.type
_entity.pdbx_description
1 polymer ?
#
loop_
_entity_poly.entity_id
_entity_poly.type
_entity_poly.pdbx_seq_one_letter_code
_entity_poly.pdbx_strand_id
1 'polypeptide(L)'
;MDFKFLFEKKNKYKDNAEIDSLKKLFSAHNYDFKSFQGAIFLSIYCIRCMEIIPYLTSIEDKVIKHEVIIIIDCDNDELEKLKDYFDIKYPIINAEYDFLVSEVQVEKTPSIILWDSNEEVLMKRELSSKEDILKFFGGLV
;
A
#
# COMPACT_ATOMS: atom_id res chain seq x y z
N MET A 1 0.66 14.33 8.37
CA MET A 1 0.33 14.02 9.78
C MET A 1 1.35 12.97 10.17
N ASP A 2 2.16 13.21 11.19
CA ASP A 2 3.28 12.33 11.54
C ASP A 2 2.70 11.06 12.19
N PHE A 3 2.68 9.93 11.50
CA PHE A 3 2.06 8.69 12.01
C PHE A 3 2.67 8.23 13.35
N LYS A 4 3.76 8.85 13.85
CA LYS A 4 4.38 8.66 15.17
C LYS A 4 3.42 8.37 16.33
N PHE A 5 2.25 8.99 16.40
CA PHE A 5 1.28 8.76 17.48
C PHE A 5 0.54 7.42 17.39
N LEU A 6 0.52 6.75 16.23
CA LEU A 6 -0.04 5.39 16.09
C LEU A 6 0.91 4.29 16.59
N PHE A 7 2.16 4.63 16.95
CA PHE A 7 3.26 3.65 17.07
C PHE A 7 3.81 3.43 18.50
N GLU A 8 3.02 3.68 19.55
CA GLU A 8 3.47 3.42 20.94
C GLU A 8 3.67 1.93 21.27
N LYS A 9 3.32 0.99 20.38
CA LYS A 9 3.70 -0.43 20.50
C LYS A 9 4.63 -0.86 19.38
N LYS A 10 5.93 -0.64 19.59
CA LYS A 10 7.00 -1.16 18.73
C LYS A 10 7.07 -2.69 18.81
N ASN A 11 6.45 -3.39 17.86
CA ASN A 11 6.99 -4.66 17.41
C ASN A 11 8.05 -4.33 16.36
N LYS A 12 9.33 -4.29 16.76
CA LYS A 12 10.42 -4.12 15.80
C LYS A 12 10.47 -5.37 14.90
N TYR A 13 10.01 -5.25 13.66
CA TYR A 13 10.33 -6.22 12.62
C TYR A 13 11.80 -6.05 12.29
N LYS A 14 12.59 -7.12 12.51
CA LYS A 14 14.06 -7.06 12.47
C LYS A 14 14.65 -7.40 11.09
N ASP A 15 13.80 -7.81 10.16
CA ASP A 15 14.20 -8.22 8.82
C ASP A 15 13.77 -7.15 7.81
N ASN A 16 14.76 -6.52 7.17
CA ASN A 16 14.56 -5.44 6.20
C ASN A 16 14.46 -5.96 4.75
N ALA A 17 14.51 -7.28 4.54
CA ALA A 17 14.47 -7.86 3.19
C ALA A 17 13.28 -7.36 2.35
N GLU A 18 12.11 -7.21 2.98
CA GLU A 18 10.88 -6.73 2.33
C GLU A 18 10.99 -5.28 1.87
N ILE A 19 11.61 -4.42 2.69
CA ILE A 19 11.83 -3.02 2.37
C ILE A 19 12.80 -2.90 1.20
N ASP A 20 13.84 -3.73 1.16
CA ASP A 20 14.78 -3.77 0.04
C ASP A 20 14.10 -4.27 -1.25
N SER A 21 13.19 -5.24 -1.15
CA SER A 21 12.36 -5.68 -2.27
C SER A 21 11.41 -4.58 -2.76
N LEU A 22 10.76 -3.85 -1.85
CA LEU A 22 9.92 -2.70 -2.18
C LEU A 22 10.72 -1.59 -2.87
N LYS A 23 11.94 -1.25 -2.38
CA LYS A 23 12.80 -0.26 -3.04
C LYS A 23 13.13 -0.64 -4.49
N LYS A 24 13.45 -1.92 -4.73
CA LYS A 24 13.71 -2.42 -6.10
C LYS A 24 12.47 -2.26 -6.98
N LEU A 25 11.30 -2.64 -6.46
CA LEU A 25 10.04 -2.48 -7.18
C LEU A 25 9.77 -1.01 -7.51
N PHE A 26 9.88 -0.10 -6.53
CA PHE A 26 9.62 1.32 -6.75
C PHE A 26 10.57 1.91 -7.79
N SER A 27 11.86 1.57 -7.70
CA SER A 27 12.86 1.99 -8.68
C SER A 27 12.54 1.47 -10.09
N ALA A 28 12.03 0.24 -10.23
CA ALA A 28 11.63 -0.31 -11.52
C ALA A 28 10.45 0.47 -12.15
N HIS A 29 9.61 1.08 -11.32
CA HIS A 29 8.49 1.93 -11.74
C HIS A 29 8.82 3.45 -11.72
N ASN A 30 10.09 3.82 -11.58
CA ASN A 30 10.55 5.22 -11.51
C ASN A 30 9.96 6.03 -10.33
N TYR A 31 9.65 5.36 -9.22
CA TYR A 31 9.27 5.99 -7.96
C TYR A 31 10.46 6.05 -7.00
N ASP A 32 10.60 7.16 -6.27
CA ASP A 32 11.52 7.26 -5.13
C ASP A 32 10.83 6.68 -3.89
N PHE A 33 11.37 5.58 -3.36
CA PHE A 33 10.88 4.93 -2.13
C PHE A 33 10.73 5.91 -0.96
N LYS A 34 11.62 6.91 -0.85
CA LYS A 34 11.59 7.89 0.24
C LYS A 34 10.45 8.89 0.15
N SER A 35 9.77 8.97 -0.98
CA SER A 35 8.55 9.78 -1.15
C SER A 35 7.31 9.11 -0.57
N PHE A 36 7.45 7.90 0.00
CA PHE A 36 6.34 7.12 0.52
C PHE A 36 6.59 6.68 1.96
N GLN A 37 5.51 6.55 2.74
CA GLN A 37 5.50 6.07 4.13
C GLN A 37 4.69 4.78 4.29
N GLY A 38 4.14 4.27 3.19
CA GLY A 38 3.36 3.04 3.20
C GLY A 38 2.99 2.54 1.82
N ALA A 39 2.64 1.27 1.76
CA ALA A 39 2.07 0.61 0.58
C ALA A 39 0.82 -0.17 0.97
N ILE A 40 -0.25 0.00 0.20
CA ILE A 40 -1.43 -0.86 0.24
C ILE A 40 -1.29 -1.92 -0.84
N PHE A 41 -1.40 -3.18 -0.44
CA PHE A 41 -1.31 -4.33 -1.32
C PHE A 41 -2.71 -4.84 -1.63
N LEU A 42 -3.05 -4.83 -2.90
CA LEU A 42 -4.33 -5.26 -3.43
C LEU A 42 -4.13 -6.45 -4.37
N SER A 43 -5.22 -7.17 -4.61
CA SER A 43 -5.25 -8.13 -5.71
C SER A 43 -6.46 -7.98 -6.61
N ILE A 44 -6.28 -8.06 -7.94
CA ILE A 44 -7.38 -8.02 -8.91
C ILE A 44 -8.30 -9.25 -8.77
N TYR A 45 -7.77 -10.35 -8.26
CA TYR A 45 -8.51 -11.58 -8.00
C TYR A 45 -9.22 -11.58 -6.64
N CYS A 46 -9.04 -10.52 -5.83
CA CYS A 46 -9.67 -10.36 -4.54
C CYS A 46 -10.89 -9.44 -4.64
N ILE A 47 -12.09 -10.01 -4.49
CA ILE A 47 -13.36 -9.27 -4.53
C ILE A 47 -13.35 -8.07 -3.56
N ARG A 48 -12.80 -8.25 -2.34
CA ARG A 48 -12.69 -7.17 -1.35
C ARG A 48 -11.77 -6.04 -1.81
N CYS A 49 -10.68 -6.35 -2.53
CA CYS A 49 -9.80 -5.32 -3.09
C CYS A 49 -10.54 -4.50 -4.14
N MET A 50 -11.29 -5.16 -5.02
CA MET A 50 -12.09 -4.50 -6.06
C MET A 50 -13.17 -3.58 -5.46
N GLU A 51 -13.75 -3.96 -4.31
CA GLU A 51 -14.69 -3.11 -3.56
C GLU A 51 -14.03 -1.91 -2.86
N ILE A 52 -12.72 -1.98 -2.62
CA ILE A 52 -11.93 -0.97 -1.92
C ILE A 52 -11.35 0.09 -2.88
N ILE A 53 -11.02 -0.25 -4.12
CA ILE A 53 -10.44 0.70 -5.09
C ILE A 53 -11.32 1.96 -5.30
N PRO A 54 -12.65 1.85 -5.53
CA PRO A 54 -13.51 3.04 -5.63
C PRO A 54 -13.44 3.90 -4.36
N TYR A 55 -13.31 3.24 -3.21
CA TYR A 55 -13.25 3.91 -1.93
C TYR A 55 -11.94 4.69 -1.76
N LEU A 56 -10.79 4.08 -2.11
CA LEU A 56 -9.49 4.75 -2.09
C LEU A 56 -9.46 5.96 -3.02
N THR A 57 -10.15 5.86 -4.16
CA THR A 57 -10.37 6.99 -5.08
C THR A 57 -11.21 8.10 -4.46
N SER A 58 -12.26 7.77 -3.71
CA SER A 58 -13.05 8.78 -2.97
C SER A 58 -12.27 9.53 -1.87
N ILE A 59 -11.12 9.00 -1.45
CA ILE A 59 -10.23 9.60 -0.45
C ILE A 59 -8.82 9.86 -0.99
N GLU A 60 -8.67 10.08 -2.31
CA GLU A 60 -7.38 10.25 -2.98
C GLU A 60 -6.50 11.31 -2.32
N ASP A 61 -7.07 12.44 -1.93
CA ASP A 61 -6.37 13.51 -1.21
C ASP A 61 -5.71 13.01 0.07
N LYS A 62 -6.35 12.08 0.78
CA LYS A 62 -5.80 11.48 2.00
C LYS A 62 -4.71 10.48 1.68
N VAL A 63 -4.86 9.68 0.64
CA VAL A 63 -3.85 8.71 0.20
C VAL A 63 -2.57 9.45 -0.20
N ILE A 64 -2.71 10.49 -1.03
CA ILE A 64 -1.60 11.34 -1.49
C ILE A 64 -0.96 12.09 -0.30
N LYS A 65 -1.77 12.71 0.57
CA LYS A 65 -1.28 13.45 1.74
C LYS A 65 -0.49 12.58 2.72
N HIS A 66 -0.80 11.29 2.81
CA HIS A 66 -0.11 10.35 3.68
C HIS A 66 1.00 9.57 2.96
N GLU A 67 1.32 9.95 1.72
CA GLU A 67 2.46 9.38 0.99
C GLU A 67 2.33 7.84 0.89
N VAL A 68 1.10 7.34 0.62
CA VAL A 68 0.84 5.91 0.48
C VAL A 68 0.69 5.56 -1.00
N ILE A 69 1.40 4.53 -1.45
CA ILE A 69 1.26 3.98 -2.80
C ILE A 69 0.34 2.75 -2.79
N ILE A 70 -0.33 2.48 -3.90
CA ILE A 70 -1.03 1.21 -4.12
C ILE A 70 -0.16 0.27 -4.95
N ILE A 71 -0.08 -1.00 -4.53
CA ILE A 71 0.56 -2.08 -5.26
C ILE A 71 -0.49 -3.14 -5.53
N ILE A 72 -0.67 -3.55 -6.78
CA ILE A 72 -1.71 -4.50 -7.20
C ILE A 72 -1.14 -5.61 -8.09
N ASP A 73 -1.64 -6.83 -7.95
CA ASP A 73 -1.17 -7.99 -8.72
C ASP A 73 -1.79 -8.07 -10.13
N CYS A 74 -1.29 -7.27 -11.07
CA CYS A 74 -1.80 -7.30 -12.43
C CYS A 74 -0.70 -7.07 -13.47
N ASP A 75 -1.03 -7.29 -14.74
CA ASP A 75 -0.16 -6.83 -15.82
C ASP A 75 -0.36 -5.33 -16.11
N ASN A 76 0.45 -4.78 -17.01
CA ASN A 76 0.37 -3.36 -17.37
C ASN A 76 -0.94 -3.01 -18.10
N ASP A 77 -1.46 -3.91 -18.95
CA ASP A 77 -2.69 -3.66 -19.71
C ASP A 77 -3.91 -3.65 -18.78
N GLU A 78 -3.93 -4.53 -17.79
CA GLU A 78 -4.91 -4.57 -16.70
C GLU A 78 -4.80 -3.33 -15.81
N LEU A 79 -3.58 -2.89 -15.47
CA LEU A 79 -3.37 -1.69 -14.66
C LEU A 79 -3.95 -0.45 -15.35
N GLU A 80 -3.67 -0.25 -16.64
CA GLU A 80 -4.20 0.90 -17.38
C GLU A 80 -5.73 0.85 -17.48
N LYS A 81 -6.31 -0.33 -17.73
CA LYS A 81 -7.78 -0.50 -17.70
C LYS A 81 -8.38 -0.18 -16.33
N LEU A 82 -7.72 -0.56 -15.23
CA LEU A 82 -8.17 -0.25 -13.88
C LEU A 82 -8.12 1.25 -13.60
N LYS A 83 -7.02 1.92 -14.00
CA LYS A 83 -6.90 3.37 -13.87
C LYS A 83 -8.01 4.08 -14.63
N ASP A 84 -8.27 3.68 -15.86
CA ASP A 84 -9.34 4.26 -16.69
C ASP A 84 -10.73 4.01 -16.09
N TYR A 85 -11.00 2.77 -15.66
CA TYR A 85 -12.32 2.38 -15.16
C TYR A 85 -12.67 3.07 -13.84
N PHE A 86 -11.70 3.24 -12.94
CA PHE A 86 -11.90 3.85 -11.63
C PHE A 86 -11.48 5.32 -11.55
N ASP A 87 -10.98 5.92 -12.64
CA ASP A 87 -10.42 7.29 -12.69
C ASP A 87 -9.33 7.52 -11.62
N ILE A 88 -8.38 6.58 -11.53
CA ILE A 88 -7.30 6.60 -10.51
C ILE A 88 -6.27 7.67 -10.87
N LYS A 89 -6.08 8.64 -9.97
CA LYS A 89 -5.09 9.74 -10.12
C LYS A 89 -3.93 9.69 -9.13
N TYR A 90 -3.99 8.80 -8.15
CA TYR A 90 -2.94 8.61 -7.15
C TYR A 90 -1.91 7.55 -7.61
N PRO A 91 -0.70 7.53 -7.01
CA PRO A 91 0.32 6.55 -7.35
C PRO A 91 -0.17 5.10 -7.15
N ILE A 92 -0.11 4.33 -8.23
CA ILE A 92 -0.38 2.90 -8.26
C ILE A 92 0.65 2.21 -9.17
N ILE A 93 1.18 1.09 -8.69
CA ILE A 93 2.08 0.21 -9.45
C ILE A 93 1.53 -1.20 -9.47
N ASN A 94 1.89 -1.94 -10.50
CA ASN A 94 1.62 -3.36 -10.57
C ASN A 94 2.85 -4.18 -10.16
N ALA A 95 2.61 -5.41 -9.72
CA ALA A 95 3.66 -6.38 -9.41
C ALA A 95 3.16 -7.79 -9.68
N GLU A 96 4.06 -8.76 -9.82
CA GLU A 96 3.66 -10.16 -9.86
C GLU A 96 3.20 -10.65 -8.49
N TYR A 97 2.14 -11.46 -8.44
CA TYR A 97 1.63 -12.02 -7.18
C TYR A 97 2.72 -12.78 -6.41
N ASP A 98 3.51 -13.60 -7.11
CA ASP A 98 4.60 -14.37 -6.50
C ASP A 98 5.65 -13.47 -5.86
N PHE A 99 5.94 -12.31 -6.45
CA PHE A 99 6.83 -11.31 -5.84
C PHE A 99 6.24 -10.76 -4.54
N LEU A 100 4.94 -10.42 -4.51
CA LEU A 100 4.28 -9.92 -3.30
C LEU A 100 4.33 -10.93 -2.14
N VAL A 101 4.11 -12.22 -2.45
CA VAL A 101 4.10 -13.28 -1.43
C VAL A 101 5.51 -13.64 -0.97
N SER A 102 6.44 -13.85 -1.89
CA SER A 102 7.77 -14.39 -1.56
C SER A 102 8.76 -13.33 -1.10
N GLU A 103 8.77 -12.16 -1.73
CA GLU A 103 9.78 -11.12 -1.50
C GLU A 103 9.31 -10.05 -0.51
N VAL A 104 8.00 -9.75 -0.49
CA VAL A 104 7.41 -8.73 0.40
C VAL A 104 6.65 -9.37 1.58
N GLN A 105 6.48 -10.70 1.57
CA GLN A 105 5.77 -11.45 2.62
C GLN A 105 4.33 -10.97 2.85
N VAL A 106 3.64 -10.60 1.77
CA VAL A 106 2.22 -10.26 1.79
C VAL A 106 1.41 -11.54 1.72
N GLU A 107 0.98 -12.04 2.87
CA GLU A 107 0.21 -13.30 2.94
C GLU A 107 -1.27 -13.14 2.53
N LYS A 108 -1.83 -11.94 2.71
CA LYS A 108 -3.24 -11.66 2.41
C LYS A 108 -3.44 -10.26 1.84
N THR A 109 -4.42 -10.15 0.95
CA THR A 109 -4.91 -8.90 0.38
C THR A 109 -6.41 -8.70 0.70
N PRO A 110 -6.87 -7.45 0.90
CA PRO A 110 -6.06 -6.23 0.97
C PRO A 110 -5.24 -6.15 2.28
N SER A 111 -4.05 -5.58 2.21
CA SER A 111 -3.22 -5.31 3.40
C SER A 111 -2.42 -4.03 3.24
N ILE A 112 -1.81 -3.56 4.32
CA ILE A 112 -0.97 -2.37 4.34
C ILE A 112 0.32 -2.66 5.10
N ILE A 113 1.43 -2.15 4.57
CA ILE A 113 2.72 -2.08 5.26
C ILE A 113 3.10 -0.62 5.39
N LEU A 114 3.51 -0.21 6.59
CA LEU A 114 4.06 1.12 6.86
C LEU A 114 5.50 1.04 7.31
N TRP A 115 6.25 2.08 6.97
CA TRP A 115 7.63 2.25 7.40
C TRP A 115 7.89 3.69 7.84
N ASP A 116 8.94 3.87 8.64
CA ASP A 116 9.42 5.20 9.03
C ASP A 116 10.45 5.77 8.05
N SER A 117 10.91 6.98 8.34
CA SER A 117 11.99 7.65 7.57
C SER A 117 13.36 6.96 7.66
N ASN A 118 13.53 6.01 8.59
CA ASN A 118 14.71 5.15 8.66
C ASN A 118 14.50 3.83 7.90
N GLU A 119 13.39 3.72 7.16
CA GLU A 119 13.03 2.56 6.36
C GLU A 119 12.80 1.30 7.24
N GLU A 120 12.48 1.48 8.53
CA GLU A 120 12.06 0.39 9.42
C GLU A 120 10.54 0.16 9.30
N VAL A 121 10.11 -1.10 9.13
CA VAL A 121 8.69 -1.47 9.13
C VAL A 121 8.09 -1.18 10.51
N LEU A 122 7.07 -0.32 10.54
CA LEU A 122 6.34 0.06 11.74
C LEU A 122 5.11 -0.82 11.97
N MET A 123 4.45 -1.21 10.88
CA MET A 123 3.17 -1.91 10.93
C MET A 123 2.96 -2.75 9.67
N LYS A 124 2.36 -3.92 9.87
CA LYS A 124 1.67 -4.67 8.83
C LYS A 124 0.27 -5.00 9.29
N ARG A 125 -0.73 -4.82 8.42
CA ARG A 125 -2.11 -5.09 8.79
C ARG A 125 -2.98 -5.48 7.60
N GLU A 126 -3.84 -6.47 7.80
CA GLU A 126 -4.92 -6.79 6.86
C GLU A 126 -6.02 -5.72 6.94
N LEU A 127 -6.54 -5.31 5.78
CA LEU A 127 -7.61 -4.32 5.67
C LEU A 127 -8.96 -5.04 5.47
N SER A 128 -9.61 -5.42 6.56
CA SER A 128 -10.81 -6.27 6.48
C SER A 128 -12.06 -5.53 6.01
N SER A 129 -12.06 -4.20 6.04
CA SER A 129 -13.24 -3.38 5.80
C SER A 129 -12.90 -1.95 5.33
N LYS A 130 -13.90 -1.26 4.78
CA LYS A 130 -13.78 0.18 4.43
C LYS A 130 -13.52 1.02 5.68
N GLU A 131 -14.09 0.62 6.80
CA GLU A 131 -13.92 1.24 8.11
C GLU A 131 -12.46 1.16 8.61
N ASP A 132 -11.75 0.08 8.29
CA ASP A 132 -10.32 -0.03 8.61
C ASP A 132 -9.49 1.00 7.85
N ILE A 133 -9.78 1.21 6.57
CA ILE A 133 -9.14 2.22 5.72
C ILE A 133 -9.46 3.63 6.23
N LEU A 134 -10.71 3.87 6.63
CA LEU A 134 -11.12 5.13 7.24
C LEU A 134 -10.39 5.42 8.54
N LYS A 135 -10.30 4.44 9.45
CA LYS A 135 -9.55 4.61 10.70
C LYS A 135 -8.08 4.88 10.41
N PHE A 136 -7.55 4.26 9.37
CA PHE A 136 -6.16 4.38 8.95
C PHE A 136 -5.82 5.78 8.41
N PHE A 137 -6.50 6.24 7.37
CA PHE A 137 -6.26 7.56 6.76
C PHE A 137 -6.95 8.71 7.48
N GLY A 138 -7.90 8.39 8.35
CA GLY A 138 -8.83 9.33 8.93
C GLY A 138 -8.48 9.76 10.33
N GLY A 139 -7.65 9.02 11.09
CA GLY A 139 -7.15 9.44 12.40
C GLY A 139 -8.11 10.31 13.23
N LEU A 140 -9.40 9.91 13.23
CA LEU A 140 -10.62 10.42 13.86
C LEU A 140 -10.79 11.96 14.01
N VAL A 141 -11.97 12.47 13.63
CA VAL A 141 -12.52 13.74 14.15
C VAL A 141 -12.36 13.81 15.67
#